data_AF-A0AAW4NA32-F1
#
_entry.id   AF-A0AAW4NA32-F1
#
_cell.length_a   1.000
_cell.length_b   1.000
_cell.length_c   1.000
_cell.angle_alpha   90.00
_cell.angle_beta   90.00
_cell.angle_gamma   90.00
#
_symmetry.space_group_name_H-M   'P 1'
#
loop_
_entity.id
_entity.type
_entity.pdbx_description
1 polymer ?
#
loop_
_entity_poly.entity_id
_entity_poly.type
_entity_poly.pdbx_seq_one_letter_code
_entity_poly.pdbx_strand_id
1 'polypeptide(L)'
;MSLLVSLLWATITTYLGINDERIWNSFFLQYLWEFVLGMWLAKIYFEHPEKIKVPKFGILLGAMIVGLGLTGVAGIVGGYWKSYNDIPSLVGYMSMALIVYKLSINWVNLFFQYTNKISYEWYLIHILIFSIYFKFVRGILPFYADWVVLMLVSYVVAIGYHKVLKKI
;
A
#
# COMPACT_ATOMS: atom_id res chain seq x y z
N MET A 1 10.11 -5.93 20.29
CA MET A 1 10.24 -4.61 20.95
C MET A 1 9.80 -3.47 20.03
N SER A 2 10.28 -3.41 18.78
CA SER A 2 9.90 -2.35 17.82
C SER A 2 8.39 -2.22 17.57
N LEU A 3 7.68 -3.35 17.41
CA LEU A 3 6.21 -3.35 17.24
C LEU A 3 5.47 -2.74 18.43
N LEU A 4 5.91 -3.02 19.65
CA LEU A 4 5.31 -2.41 20.85
C LEU A 4 5.52 -0.89 20.85
N VAL A 5 6.72 -0.42 20.48
CA VAL A 5 7.03 1.01 20.39
C VAL A 5 6.15 1.70 19.35
N SER A 6 5.97 1.09 18.17
CA SER A 6 5.10 1.63 17.13
C SER A 6 3.62 1.65 17.55
N LEU A 7 3.13 0.59 18.20
CA LEU A 7 1.76 0.56 18.71
C LEU A 7 1.54 1.56 19.85
N LEU A 8 2.52 1.74 20.75
CA LEU A 8 2.46 2.75 21.79
C LEU A 8 2.39 4.15 21.20
N TRP A 9 3.21 4.44 20.19
CA TRP A 9 3.17 5.70 19.47
C TRP A 9 1.82 5.95 18.78
N ALA A 10 1.29 4.95 18.08
CA ALA A 10 -0.04 5.01 17.49
C ALA A 10 -1.12 5.27 18.56
N THR A 11 -1.01 4.63 19.73
CA THR A 11 -1.95 4.84 20.84
C THR A 11 -1.87 6.26 21.39
N ILE A 12 -0.67 6.81 21.57
CA ILE A 12 -0.45 8.17 22.08
C ILE A 12 -1.02 9.21 21.11
N THR A 13 -0.65 9.12 19.82
CA THR A 13 -1.11 10.08 18.80
C THR A 13 -2.62 10.05 18.63
N THR A 14 -3.21 8.86 18.73
CA THR A 14 -4.66 8.69 18.62
C THR A 14 -5.39 9.13 19.89
N TYR A 15 -4.84 8.87 21.08
CA TYR A 15 -5.40 9.36 22.35
C TYR A 15 -5.39 10.90 22.42
N LEU A 16 -4.33 11.53 21.93
CA LEU A 16 -4.21 12.98 21.86
C LEU A 16 -5.01 13.63 20.72
N GLY A 17 -5.64 12.85 19.84
CA GLY A 17 -6.40 13.36 18.69
C GLY A 17 -5.54 14.03 17.62
N ILE A 18 -4.23 13.80 17.61
CA ILE A 18 -3.27 14.38 16.66
C ILE A 18 -2.88 13.39 15.55
N ASN A 19 -3.57 12.25 15.44
CA ASN A 19 -3.30 11.22 14.45
C ASN A 19 -3.66 11.64 13.01
N ASP A 20 -4.56 12.61 12.83
CA ASP A 20 -4.86 13.19 11.52
C ASP A 20 -3.76 14.18 11.05
N GLU A 21 -2.92 14.66 11.96
CA GLU A 21 -1.81 15.52 11.62
C GLU A 21 -0.65 14.71 11.01
N ARG A 22 -0.35 15.01 9.75
CA ARG A 22 0.63 14.25 8.95
C ARG A 22 2.01 14.20 9.60
N ILE A 23 2.40 15.23 10.34
CA ILE A 23 3.71 15.32 11.02
C ILE A 23 3.87 14.18 12.04
N TRP A 24 2.83 13.91 12.83
CA TRP A 24 2.86 12.89 13.88
C TRP A 24 2.61 11.49 13.33
N ASN A 25 1.74 11.38 12.33
CA ASN A 25 1.46 10.10 11.66
C ASN A 25 2.60 9.64 10.72
N SER A 26 3.42 10.57 10.23
CA SER A 26 4.62 10.26 9.42
C SER A 26 5.88 10.11 10.27
N PHE A 27 5.76 10.16 11.59
CA PHE A 27 6.91 10.09 12.49
C PHE A 27 7.54 8.70 12.47
N PHE A 28 8.86 8.61 12.54
CA PHE A 28 9.59 7.36 12.33
C PHE A 28 9.19 6.23 13.30
N LEU A 29 8.71 6.56 14.51
CA LEU A 29 8.27 5.58 15.49
C LEU A 29 7.07 4.76 14.99
N GLN A 30 6.18 5.36 14.17
CA GLN A 30 5.05 4.66 13.56
C GLN A 30 5.54 3.49 12.69
N TYR A 31 6.60 3.71 11.89
CA TYR A 31 7.12 2.74 10.92
C TYR A 31 8.31 1.92 11.43
N LEU A 32 8.75 2.14 12.67
CA LEU A 32 9.92 1.48 13.24
C LEU A 32 9.81 -0.05 13.18
N TRP A 33 8.62 -0.59 13.42
CA TRP A 33 8.37 -2.02 13.35
C TRP A 33 8.52 -2.58 11.93
N GLU A 34 8.01 -1.90 10.90
CA GLU A 34 8.13 -2.29 9.49
C GLU A 34 9.58 -2.31 9.05
N PHE A 35 10.34 -1.27 9.44
CA PHE A 35 11.75 -1.18 9.13
C PHE A 35 12.55 -2.34 9.77
N VAL A 36 12.34 -2.59 11.06
CA VAL A 36 13.02 -3.69 11.76
C VAL A 36 12.62 -5.06 11.18
N LEU A 37 11.34 -5.25 10.85
CA LEU A 37 10.86 -6.47 10.21
C LEU A 37 11.51 -6.66 8.83
N GLY A 38 11.59 -5.61 8.01
CA GLY A 38 12.25 -5.63 6.71
C GLY A 38 13.74 -5.98 6.80
N MET A 39 14.47 -5.35 7.72
CA MET A 39 15.88 -5.64 7.97
C MET A 39 16.10 -7.08 8.47
N TRP A 40 15.22 -7.58 9.34
CA TRP A 40 15.29 -8.95 9.82
C TRP A 40 15.02 -9.98 8.71
N LEU A 41 14.01 -9.73 7.86
CA LEU A 41 13.76 -10.57 6.69
C LEU A 41 14.93 -10.56 5.71
N ALA A 42 15.53 -9.39 5.45
CA ALA A 42 16.71 -9.27 4.59
C ALA A 42 17.90 -10.06 5.14
N LYS A 43 18.13 -10.00 6.46
CA LYS A 43 19.17 -10.78 7.13
C LYS A 43 18.93 -12.29 6.96
N ILE A 44 17.71 -12.76 7.20
CA ILE A 44 17.39 -14.19 7.03
C ILE A 44 17.56 -14.63 5.58
N TYR A 45 17.14 -13.80 4.63
CA TYR A 45 17.31 -14.10 3.22
C TYR A 45 18.79 -14.27 2.83
N PHE A 46 19.66 -13.42 3.37
CA PHE A 46 21.09 -13.46 3.10
C PHE A 46 21.79 -14.64 3.80
N GLU A 47 21.46 -14.93 5.06
CA GLU A 47 22.11 -15.98 5.85
C GLU A 47 21.56 -17.38 5.54
N HIS A 48 20.27 -17.50 5.26
CA HIS A 48 19.56 -18.77 5.11
C HIS A 48 18.39 -18.69 4.11
N PRO A 49 18.68 -18.58 2.81
CA PRO A 49 17.64 -18.44 1.79
C PRO A 49 16.64 -19.61 1.81
N GLU A 50 17.06 -20.84 2.12
CA GLU A 50 16.17 -22.01 2.21
C GLU A 50 15.12 -21.96 3.33
N LYS A 51 15.29 -21.07 4.31
CA LYS A 51 14.31 -20.90 5.42
C LYS A 51 13.09 -20.08 5.00
N ILE A 52 13.17 -19.26 3.95
CA ILE A 52 12.05 -18.46 3.47
C ILE A 52 11.17 -19.33 2.55
N LYS A 53 10.21 -20.02 3.15
CA LYS A 53 9.22 -20.82 2.41
C LYS A 53 7.91 -20.06 2.31
N VAL A 54 7.40 -19.91 1.09
CA VAL A 54 6.09 -19.31 0.84
C VAL A 54 4.99 -20.24 1.37
N PRO A 55 4.04 -19.72 2.18
CA PRO A 55 2.95 -20.53 2.72
C PRO A 55 2.09 -21.21 1.64
N LYS A 56 1.28 -22.21 2.07
CA LYS A 56 0.30 -22.88 1.21
C LYS A 56 -0.73 -21.87 0.70
N PHE A 57 -1.27 -22.11 -0.50
CA PHE A 57 -2.18 -21.20 -1.18
C PHE A 57 -3.43 -20.87 -0.35
N GLY A 58 -4.02 -21.87 0.33
CA GLY A 58 -5.19 -21.64 1.20
C GLY A 58 -4.92 -20.72 2.40
N ILE A 59 -3.72 -20.78 2.99
CA ILE A 59 -3.34 -19.89 4.10
C ILE A 59 -3.18 -18.46 3.58
N LEU A 60 -2.55 -18.28 2.41
CA LEU A 60 -2.42 -16.97 1.78
C LEU A 60 -3.78 -16.37 1.42
N LEU A 61 -4.71 -17.17 0.90
CA LEU A 61 -6.07 -16.70 0.59
C LEU A 61 -6.81 -16.26 1.86
N GLY A 62 -6.75 -17.06 2.93
CA GLY A 62 -7.35 -16.68 4.21
C GLY A 62 -6.75 -15.38 4.76
N ALA A 63 -5.41 -15.27 4.77
CA ALA A 63 -4.72 -14.07 5.22
C ALA A 63 -5.02 -12.83 4.35
N MET A 64 -5.15 -13.00 3.04
CA MET A 64 -5.55 -11.94 2.11
C MET A 64 -6.96 -11.42 2.41
N ILE A 65 -7.94 -12.32 2.51
CA ILE A 65 -9.35 -11.96 2.74
C ILE A 65 -9.50 -11.28 4.10
N VAL A 66 -8.90 -11.84 5.16
CA VAL A 66 -8.97 -11.27 6.51
C VAL A 66 -8.22 -9.94 6.57
N GLY A 67 -7.00 -9.87 6.05
CA GLY A 67 -6.19 -8.64 6.08
C GLY A 67 -6.84 -7.49 5.33
N LEU A 68 -7.23 -7.70 4.07
CA LEU A 68 -7.90 -6.67 3.27
C LEU A 68 -9.29 -6.33 3.82
N GLY A 69 -10.03 -7.32 4.34
CA GLY A 69 -11.32 -7.10 4.97
C GLY A 69 -11.22 -6.19 6.20
N LEU A 70 -10.30 -6.50 7.12
CA LEU A 70 -10.02 -5.67 8.30
C LEU A 70 -9.55 -4.27 7.89
N THR A 71 -8.71 -4.16 6.86
CA THR A 71 -8.26 -2.88 6.33
C THR A 71 -9.39 -2.03 5.77
N GLY A 72 -10.32 -2.65 5.03
CA GLY A 72 -11.50 -1.97 4.50
C GLY A 72 -12.42 -1.50 5.62
N VAL A 73 -12.70 -2.36 6.61
CA VAL A 73 -13.53 -1.99 7.77
C VAL A 73 -12.90 -0.86 8.57
N ALA A 74 -11.60 -0.93 8.85
CA ALA A 74 -10.88 0.14 9.55
C ALA A 74 -10.93 1.48 8.80
N GLY A 75 -10.88 1.44 7.46
CA GLY A 75 -11.02 2.63 6.61
C GLY A 75 -12.42 3.25 6.66
N ILE A 76 -13.48 2.44 6.74
CA ILE A 76 -14.87 2.91 6.80
C ILE A 76 -15.24 3.43 8.19
N VAL A 77 -14.84 2.71 9.25
CA VAL A 77 -15.15 3.09 10.64
C VAL A 77 -14.41 4.37 11.05
N GLY A 78 -13.21 4.59 10.52
CA GLY A 78 -12.42 5.78 10.81
C GLY A 78 -11.96 5.88 12.27
N GLY A 79 -11.36 7.01 12.62
CA GLY A 79 -10.87 7.28 13.97
C GLY A 79 -9.75 6.34 14.41
N TYR A 80 -9.88 5.77 15.61
CA TYR A 80 -8.85 4.93 16.25
C TYR A 80 -8.42 3.74 15.40
N TRP A 81 -9.35 3.11 14.69
CA TRP A 81 -9.09 1.92 13.87
C TRP A 81 -8.19 2.20 12.67
N LYS A 82 -8.17 3.45 12.18
CA LYS A 82 -7.33 3.86 11.06
C LYS A 82 -5.84 3.79 11.39
N SER A 83 -5.46 4.13 12.63
CA SER A 83 -4.06 4.14 13.09
C SER A 83 -3.43 2.74 13.22
N TYR A 84 -4.26 1.69 13.25
CA TYR A 84 -3.80 0.29 13.38
C TYR A 84 -3.95 -0.50 12.07
N ASN A 85 -4.37 0.15 10.99
CA ASN A 85 -4.63 -0.48 9.71
C ASN A 85 -3.34 -1.01 9.02
N ASP A 86 -2.18 -0.50 9.41
CA ASP A 86 -0.90 -0.85 8.78
C ASP A 86 -0.58 -2.36 8.91
N ILE A 87 -0.93 -2.99 10.04
CA ILE A 87 -0.67 -4.43 10.24
C ILE A 87 -1.58 -5.32 9.37
N PRO A 88 -2.94 -5.18 9.43
CA PRO A 88 -3.81 -5.96 8.54
C PRO A 88 -3.55 -5.70 7.07
N SER A 89 -3.23 -4.45 6.70
CA SER A 89 -2.95 -4.10 5.31
C SER A 89 -1.66 -4.73 4.80
N LEU A 90 -0.58 -4.72 5.61
CA LEU A 90 0.66 -5.42 5.28
C LEU A 90 0.38 -6.92 5.03
N VAL A 91 -0.34 -7.59 5.95
CA VAL A 91 -0.67 -9.01 5.82
C VAL A 91 -1.52 -9.27 4.57
N GLY A 92 -2.52 -8.44 4.32
CA GLY A 92 -3.43 -8.56 3.18
C GLY A 92 -2.72 -8.39 1.84
N TYR A 93 -2.05 -7.25 1.64
CA TYR A 93 -1.35 -6.93 0.40
C TYR A 93 -0.13 -7.83 0.16
N MET A 94 0.62 -8.21 1.20
CA MET A 94 1.73 -9.16 1.06
C MET A 94 1.21 -10.54 0.63
N SER A 95 0.11 -11.02 1.22
CA SER A 95 -0.50 -12.30 0.83
C SER A 95 -1.01 -12.27 -0.61
N MET A 96 -1.64 -11.16 -1.03
CA MET A 96 -2.06 -10.95 -2.41
C MET A 96 -0.88 -10.99 -3.38
N ALA A 97 0.20 -10.27 -3.07
CA ALA A 97 1.40 -10.28 -3.90
C ALA A 97 2.00 -11.69 -4.04
N LEU A 98 2.11 -12.43 -2.93
CA LEU A 98 2.60 -13.81 -2.94
C LEU A 98 1.70 -14.76 -3.74
N ILE A 99 0.38 -14.57 -3.70
CA ILE A 99 -0.57 -15.31 -4.54
C ILE A 99 -0.30 -15.04 -6.02
N VAL A 100 -0.18 -13.78 -6.42
CA VAL A 100 0.10 -13.39 -7.82
C VAL A 100 1.40 -14.04 -8.30
N TYR A 101 2.47 -13.94 -7.51
CA TYR A 101 3.74 -14.59 -7.84
C TYR A 101 3.63 -16.11 -7.92
N LYS A 102 2.87 -16.74 -7.02
CA LYS A 102 2.68 -18.20 -6.99
C LYS A 102 1.89 -18.72 -8.19
N LEU A 103 0.93 -17.95 -8.70
CA LEU A 103 0.19 -18.30 -9.92
C LEU A 103 1.10 -18.35 -11.16
N SER A 104 2.29 -17.74 -11.12
CA SER A 104 3.33 -17.81 -12.16
C SER A 104 2.82 -17.48 -13.58
N ILE A 105 1.80 -16.62 -13.69
CA ILE A 105 1.26 -16.19 -14.98
C ILE A 105 2.21 -15.13 -15.56
N ASN A 106 2.96 -15.49 -16.60
CA ASN A 106 3.99 -14.64 -17.19
C ASN A 106 3.52 -13.22 -17.51
N TRP A 107 2.34 -13.09 -18.15
CA TRP A 107 1.77 -11.78 -18.49
C TRP A 107 1.44 -10.92 -17.27
N VAL A 108 0.88 -11.53 -16.22
CA VAL A 108 0.54 -10.81 -14.98
C VAL A 108 1.81 -10.38 -14.26
N ASN A 109 2.80 -11.28 -14.16
CA ASN A 109 4.09 -10.96 -13.54
C ASN A 109 4.81 -9.83 -14.29
N LEU A 110 4.82 -9.87 -15.62
CA LEU A 110 5.35 -8.79 -16.47
C LEU A 110 4.63 -7.46 -16.22
N PHE A 111 3.30 -7.48 -16.15
CA PHE A 111 2.51 -6.29 -15.85
C PHE A 111 2.81 -5.71 -14.47
N PHE A 112 2.89 -6.54 -13.43
CA PHE A 112 3.22 -6.11 -12.07
C PHE A 112 4.66 -5.58 -11.99
N GLN A 113 5.62 -6.21 -12.64
CA GLN A 113 7.01 -5.73 -12.71
C GLN A 113 7.12 -4.39 -13.44
N TYR A 114 6.38 -4.22 -14.54
CA TYR A 114 6.35 -2.96 -15.29
C TYR A 114 5.73 -1.84 -14.45
N THR A 115 4.57 -2.11 -13.84
CA THR A 115 3.86 -1.13 -13.02
C THR A 115 4.66 -0.74 -11.79
N ASN A 116 5.39 -1.67 -11.17
CA ASN A 116 6.26 -1.38 -10.02
C ASN A 116 7.31 -0.30 -10.36
N LYS A 117 7.89 -0.33 -11.56
CA LYS A 117 8.87 0.67 -12.02
C LYS A 117 8.32 2.10 -12.14
N ILE A 118 7.01 2.24 -12.29
CA ILE A 118 6.30 3.53 -12.48
C ILE A 118 5.44 3.85 -11.24
N SER A 119 5.45 2.98 -10.23
CA SER A 119 4.51 3.04 -9.11
C SER A 119 4.63 4.33 -8.30
N TYR A 120 5.85 4.84 -8.12
CA TYR A 120 6.11 6.07 -7.40
C TYR A 120 5.63 7.31 -8.17
N GLU A 121 5.94 7.39 -9.46
CA GLU A 121 5.49 8.46 -10.34
C GLU A 121 3.96 8.47 -10.44
N TRP A 122 3.36 7.29 -10.56
CA TRP A 122 1.92 7.13 -10.58
C TRP A 122 1.30 7.54 -9.25
N TYR A 123 1.93 7.24 -8.11
CA TYR A 123 1.49 7.69 -6.79
C TYR A 123 1.40 9.21 -6.71
N LEU A 124 2.38 9.95 -7.21
CA LEU A 124 2.33 11.42 -7.18
C LEU A 124 1.30 11.99 -8.15
N ILE A 125 1.26 11.44 -9.37
CA ILE A 125 0.43 11.97 -10.46
C ILE A 125 -1.05 11.73 -10.24
N HIS A 126 -1.45 10.56 -9.71
CA HIS A 126 -2.87 10.31 -9.46
C HIS A 126 -3.44 11.26 -8.41
N ILE A 127 -2.70 11.57 -7.33
CA ILE A 127 -3.14 12.54 -6.31
C ILE A 127 -3.39 13.90 -6.94
N LEU A 128 -2.48 14.35 -7.83
CA LEU A 128 -2.60 15.61 -8.54
C LEU A 128 -3.83 15.63 -9.47
N ILE A 129 -3.95 14.61 -10.34
CA ILE A 129 -5.05 14.51 -11.30
C ILE A 129 -6.39 14.43 -10.59
N PHE A 130 -6.49 13.62 -9.52
CA PHE A 130 -7.72 13.46 -8.76
C PHE A 130 -8.10 14.79 -8.10
N SER A 131 -7.14 15.51 -7.53
CA SER A 131 -7.39 16.82 -6.91
C SER A 131 -7.90 17.85 -7.91
N ILE A 132 -7.34 17.88 -9.13
CA ILE A 132 -7.81 18.77 -10.21
C ILE A 132 -9.23 18.37 -10.65
N TYR A 133 -9.45 17.08 -10.89
CA TYR A 133 -10.74 16.57 -11.33
C TYR A 133 -11.86 16.88 -10.33
N PHE A 134 -11.66 16.53 -9.06
CA PHE A 134 -12.66 16.74 -8.02
C PHE A 134 -12.94 18.22 -7.77
N LYS A 135 -12.00 19.12 -8.09
CA LYS A 135 -12.19 20.57 -7.95
C LYS A 135 -12.93 21.19 -9.13
N PHE A 136 -12.72 20.72 -10.37
CA PHE A 136 -13.18 21.42 -11.58
C PHE A 136 -14.18 20.66 -12.44
N VAL A 137 -14.23 19.33 -12.35
CA VAL A 137 -14.90 18.47 -13.35
C VAL A 137 -15.93 17.53 -12.72
N ARG A 138 -16.01 17.49 -11.39
CA ARG A 138 -16.94 16.63 -10.65
C ARG A 138 -18.39 16.87 -11.08
N GLY A 139 -19.09 15.80 -11.47
CA GLY A 139 -20.52 15.82 -11.77
C GLY A 139 -20.88 15.70 -13.26
N ILE A 140 -19.90 15.57 -14.16
CA ILE A 140 -20.15 15.39 -15.60
C ILE A 140 -20.52 13.94 -15.93
N LEU A 141 -19.89 12.95 -15.29
CA LEU A 141 -20.16 11.53 -15.51
C LEU A 141 -20.71 10.87 -14.23
N PRO A 142 -21.35 9.68 -14.36
CA PRO A 142 -21.72 8.86 -13.22
C PRO A 142 -20.50 8.50 -12.36
N PHE A 143 -20.67 8.44 -11.03
CA PHE A 143 -19.59 8.20 -10.08
C PHE A 143 -18.66 7.03 -10.46
N TYR A 144 -19.21 5.87 -10.84
CA TYR A 144 -18.38 4.71 -11.21
C TYR A 144 -17.58 4.93 -12.50
N ALA A 145 -18.12 5.70 -13.45
CA ALA A 145 -17.42 6.04 -14.69
C ALA A 145 -16.28 7.03 -14.42
N ASP A 146 -16.46 8.00 -13.51
CA ASP A 146 -15.40 8.91 -13.06
C ASP A 146 -14.16 8.14 -12.61
N TRP A 147 -14.34 7.15 -11.74
CA TRP A 147 -13.22 6.37 -11.19
C TRP A 147 -12.45 5.60 -12.25
N VAL A 148 -13.14 4.96 -13.21
CA VAL A 148 -12.48 4.21 -14.29
C VAL A 148 -11.67 5.16 -15.17
N VAL A 149 -12.27 6.28 -15.59
CA VAL A 149 -11.59 7.28 -16.42
C VAL A 149 -10.39 7.86 -15.70
N LEU A 150 -10.54 8.23 -14.42
CA LEU A 150 -9.45 8.81 -13.62
C LEU A 150 -8.29 7.85 -13.42
N MET A 151 -8.56 6.57 -13.15
CA MET A 151 -7.52 5.56 -13.02
C MET A 151 -6.77 5.35 -14.34
N LEU A 152 -7.48 5.31 -15.47
CA LEU A 152 -6.84 5.18 -16.78
C LEU A 152 -6.01 6.42 -17.13
N VAL A 153 -6.57 7.62 -16.99
CA VAL A 153 -5.88 8.87 -17.31
C VAL A 153 -4.64 9.02 -16.41
N SER A 154 -4.76 8.78 -15.11
CA SER A 154 -3.62 8.88 -14.20
C SER A 154 -2.50 7.90 -14.54
N TYR A 155 -2.85 6.68 -14.95
CA TYR A 155 -1.87 5.68 -15.36
C TYR A 155 -1.15 6.08 -16.66
N VAL A 156 -1.89 6.56 -17.67
CA VAL A 156 -1.29 7.02 -18.94
C VAL A 156 -0.37 8.22 -18.71
N VAL A 157 -0.80 9.20 -17.92
CA VAL A 157 0.02 10.38 -17.60
C VAL A 157 1.27 9.97 -16.81
N ALA A 158 1.17 9.01 -15.89
CA ALA A 158 2.31 8.48 -15.16
C ALA A 158 3.37 7.83 -16.07
N ILE A 159 2.94 7.05 -17.07
CA ILE A 159 3.85 6.47 -18.07
C ILE A 159 4.55 7.58 -18.87
N GLY A 160 3.81 8.62 -19.28
CA GLY A 160 4.37 9.77 -19.97
C GLY A 160 5.43 10.49 -19.14
N TYR A 161 5.11 10.77 -17.87
CA TYR A 161 6.03 11.43 -16.95
C TYR A 161 7.29 10.61 -16.66
N HIS A 162 7.15 9.29 -16.45
CA HIS A 162 8.29 8.40 -16.27
C HIS A 162 9.24 8.41 -17.48
N LYS A 163 8.70 8.48 -18.71
CA LYS A 163 9.52 8.60 -19.93
C LYS A 163 10.24 9.94 -20.02
N VAL A 164 9.59 11.03 -19.62
CA VAL A 164 10.21 12.37 -19.60
C VAL A 164 11.34 12.43 -18.59
N LEU A 165 11.11 11.97 -17.35
CA LEU A 165 12.13 11.94 -16.31
C LEU A 165 13.36 11.12 -16.69
N LYS A 166 13.19 10.00 -17.41
CA LYS A 166 14.32 9.20 -17.89
C LYS A 166 15.15 9.84 -18.99
N LYS A 167 14.62 10.88 -19.65
CA LYS A 167 15.26 11.56 -20.77
C LYS A 167 15.99 12.84 -20.36
N ILE A 168 15.65 13.38 -19.18
CA ILE A 168 16.32 14.50 -18.53
C ILE A 168 17.52 13.96 -17.74
#